data_AF-A0A842NCH8-F1
#
_entry.id   AF-A0A842NCH8-F1
#
_cell.length_a   1.000
_cell.length_b   1.000
_cell.length_c   1.000
_cell.angle_alpha   90.00
_cell.angle_beta   90.00
_cell.angle_gamma   90.00
#
_symmetry.space_group_name_H-M   'P 1'
#
loop_
_entity.id
_entity.type
_entity.pdbx_description
1 polymer ?
#
loop_
_entity_poly.entity_id
_entity_poly.type
_entity_poly.pdbx_seq_one_letter_code
_entity_poly.pdbx_strand_id
1 'polypeptide(L)'
;MKENKTSFVSILREAYKCQGFTHVNLARYEPCSDSFGDLGKNLSPEIIPLDSFTEKFVRSLTTNDYVVGINSNARLENGFQAYLPQLDLDWNNSDLESLDKTIEEIVELFPEKQTVHIADSGQGYHFYGTKKMSFKNWKKFMWDSKNSPVDQDFIERSLDIGYSTLRLTSGKGKPQSPFFIGRTLV
;
A
#
# COMPACT_ATOMS: atom_id res chain seq x y z
N MET A 1 18.94 21.80 -3.51
CA MET A 1 18.08 21.74 -2.31
C MET A 1 17.96 20.30 -1.90
N LYS A 2 18.38 19.93 -0.68
CA LYS A 2 18.09 18.59 -0.14
C LYS A 2 16.64 18.65 0.35
N GLU A 3 15.70 18.22 -0.47
CA GLU A 3 14.32 18.03 -0.01
C GLU A 3 14.35 17.12 1.22
N ASN A 4 13.70 17.57 2.29
CA ASN A 4 13.36 16.73 3.43
C ASN A 4 12.49 15.61 2.88
N LYS A 5 13.09 14.50 2.44
CA LYS A 5 12.39 13.28 2.11
C LYS A 5 11.81 12.74 3.40
N THR A 6 10.65 13.24 3.79
CA THR A 6 9.82 12.62 4.81
C THR A 6 9.71 11.16 4.42
N SER A 7 10.25 10.27 5.26
CA SER A 7 10.29 8.86 4.90
C SER A 7 8.87 8.37 4.63
N PHE A 8 8.71 7.49 3.66
CA PHE A 8 7.41 6.90 3.33
C PHE A 8 6.71 6.33 4.58
N VAL A 9 7.49 5.74 5.48
CA VAL A 9 7.05 5.28 6.81
C VAL A 9 6.50 6.42 7.68
N SER A 10 7.14 7.60 7.68
CA SER A 10 6.67 8.78 8.42
C SER A 10 5.32 9.28 7.92
N ILE A 11 5.12 9.31 6.58
CA ILE A 11 3.85 9.73 5.97
C ILE A 11 2.73 8.77 6.39
N LEU A 12 2.98 7.46 6.28
CA LEU A 12 1.98 6.48 6.67
C LEU A 12 1.71 6.50 8.18
N ARG A 13 2.73 6.75 9.01
CA ARG A 13 2.55 6.91 10.46
C ARG A 13 1.62 8.09 10.78
N GLU A 14 1.85 9.23 10.14
CA GLU A 14 1.01 10.42 10.29
C GLU A 14 -0.41 10.19 9.76
N ALA A 15 -0.51 9.66 8.53
CA ALA A 15 -1.75 9.39 7.84
C ALA A 15 -2.66 8.44 8.63
N TYR A 16 -2.09 7.39 9.22
CA TYR A 16 -2.88 6.33 9.84
C TYR A 16 -3.02 6.46 11.35
N LYS A 17 -2.23 7.33 12.00
CA LYS A 17 -2.21 7.48 13.48
C LYS A 17 -2.28 6.11 14.16
N CYS A 18 -1.37 5.22 13.78
CA CYS A 18 -1.31 3.85 14.25
C CYS A 18 -0.04 3.61 15.05
N GLN A 19 -0.16 2.90 16.19
CA GLN A 19 0.98 2.43 17.00
C GLN A 19 1.84 1.36 16.31
N GLY A 20 1.42 0.86 15.15
CA GLY A 20 2.16 -0.09 14.32
C GLY A 20 1.38 -0.53 13.10
N PHE A 21 2.10 -0.98 12.08
CA PHE A 21 1.50 -1.68 10.95
C PHE A 21 1.23 -3.10 11.37
N THR A 22 -0.04 -3.42 11.54
CA THR A 22 -0.42 -4.65 12.22
C THR A 22 -0.29 -5.88 11.34
N HIS A 23 -0.14 -5.70 10.03
CA HIS A 23 0.13 -6.83 9.17
C HIS A 23 1.10 -6.37 8.11
N VAL A 24 2.33 -6.87 8.25
CA VAL A 24 3.41 -6.64 7.33
C VAL A 24 3.79 -8.00 6.79
N ASN A 25 3.62 -8.18 5.48
CA ASN A 25 4.09 -9.39 4.85
C ASN A 25 5.60 -9.28 4.65
N LEU A 26 6.33 -10.17 5.34
CA LEU A 26 7.74 -10.42 5.11
C LEU A 26 7.86 -11.66 4.25
N ALA A 27 8.11 -11.46 2.97
CA ALA A 27 8.51 -12.54 2.10
C ALA A 27 10.04 -12.59 2.06
N ARG A 28 10.63 -13.71 2.48
CA ARG A 28 12.03 -13.99 2.14
C ARG A 28 12.10 -14.25 0.64
N TYR A 29 13.05 -13.64 -0.05
CA TYR A 29 13.24 -13.90 -1.47
C TYR A 29 13.68 -15.36 -1.66
N GLU A 30 12.80 -16.19 -2.22
CA GLU A 30 13.25 -17.30 -3.07
C GLU A 30 13.43 -16.74 -4.49
N PRO A 31 14.56 -17.01 -5.17
CA PRO A 31 14.93 -16.33 -6.42
C PRO A 31 14.03 -16.61 -7.64
N CYS A 32 12.84 -17.19 -7.48
CA CYS A 32 12.06 -17.75 -8.58
C CYS A 32 10.61 -17.24 -8.75
N SER A 33 10.08 -16.37 -7.89
CA SER A 33 8.72 -15.83 -8.08
C SER A 33 8.71 -14.30 -8.04
N ASP A 34 8.59 -13.68 -9.21
CA ASP A 34 8.43 -12.23 -9.35
C ASP A 34 7.06 -11.72 -8.87
N SER A 35 6.12 -12.63 -8.59
CA SER A 35 4.80 -12.28 -8.11
C SER A 35 4.77 -12.22 -6.57
N PHE A 36 4.36 -11.08 -6.01
CA PHE A 36 3.88 -11.02 -4.61
C PHE A 36 2.65 -11.91 -4.39
N GLY A 37 2.01 -12.30 -5.50
CA GLY A 37 0.78 -13.08 -5.55
C GLY A 37 0.88 -14.49 -5.01
N ASP A 38 2.00 -15.17 -5.26
CA ASP A 38 2.22 -16.52 -4.75
C ASP A 38 2.70 -16.51 -3.29
N LEU A 39 3.34 -15.42 -2.87
CA LEU A 39 3.77 -15.21 -1.49
C LEU A 39 2.59 -14.99 -0.54
N GLY A 40 1.53 -14.29 -0.98
CA GLY A 40 0.38 -13.95 -0.13
C GLY A 40 -0.46 -15.14 0.36
N LYS A 41 -0.41 -16.30 -0.33
CA LYS A 41 -1.22 -17.48 0.03
C LYS A 41 -0.66 -18.27 1.21
N ASN A 42 0.65 -18.18 1.47
CA ASN A 42 1.35 -18.95 2.51
C ASN A 42 1.92 -18.09 3.64
N LEU A 43 1.82 -16.76 3.54
CA LEU A 43 2.25 -15.87 4.61
C LEU A 43 1.10 -15.63 5.58
N SER A 44 1.23 -16.17 6.80
CA SER A 44 0.40 -15.72 7.90
C SER A 44 0.78 -14.27 8.20
N PRO A 45 -0.15 -13.31 8.14
CA PRO A 45 0.19 -11.92 8.38
C PRO A 45 0.68 -11.76 9.83
N GLU A 46 1.95 -11.37 9.99
CA GLU A 46 2.56 -11.18 11.31
C GLU A 46 2.22 -9.78 11.83
N ILE A 47 1.83 -9.71 13.11
CA ILE A 47 1.71 -8.44 13.82
C ILE A 47 3.09 -8.01 14.27
N ILE A 48 3.63 -6.99 13.61
CA ILE A 48 4.95 -6.44 13.92
C ILE A 48 4.78 -5.11 14.66
N PRO A 49 5.29 -4.97 15.90
CA PRO A 49 5.37 -3.69 16.58
C PRO A 49 6.12 -2.66 15.71
N LEU A 50 5.76 -1.37 15.78
CA LEU A 50 6.30 -0.35 14.87
C LEU A 50 7.83 -0.22 14.93
N ASP A 51 8.40 -0.36 16.12
CA ASP A 51 9.85 -0.28 16.31
C ASP A 51 10.54 -1.45 15.59
N SER A 52 9.99 -2.66 15.72
CA SER A 52 10.46 -3.84 15.00
C SER A 52 10.21 -3.74 13.49
N PHE A 53 9.14 -3.07 13.06
CA PHE A 53 8.89 -2.79 11.64
C PHE A 53 9.96 -1.88 11.06
N THR A 54 10.33 -0.82 11.77
CA THR A 54 11.36 0.12 11.31
C THR A 54 12.69 -0.58 11.13
N GLU A 55 13.09 -1.42 12.08
CA GLU A 55 14.30 -2.24 11.98
C GLU A 55 14.25 -3.19 10.78
N LYS A 56 13.16 -3.95 10.63
CA LYS A 56 12.96 -4.89 9.51
C LYS A 56 12.94 -4.16 8.15
N PHE A 57 12.34 -2.97 8.08
CA PHE A 57 12.30 -2.12 6.89
C PHE A 57 13.70 -1.56 6.55
N VAL A 58 14.45 -1.06 7.53
CA VAL A 58 15.83 -0.60 7.30
C VAL A 58 16.72 -1.77 6.84
N ARG A 59 16.52 -2.96 7.41
CA ARG A 59 17.27 -4.15 7.04
C ARG A 59 16.93 -4.64 5.62
N SER A 60 15.68 -4.59 5.20
CA SER A 60 15.31 -4.98 3.83
C SER A 60 15.88 -4.04 2.78
N LEU A 61 15.99 -2.73 3.09
CA LEU A 61 16.66 -1.76 2.22
C LEU A 61 18.16 -2.03 2.01
N THR A 62 18.82 -2.72 2.94
CA THR A 62 20.27 -2.95 2.89
C THR A 62 20.66 -4.34 2.41
N THR A 63 19.84 -5.35 2.68
CA THR A 63 20.18 -6.75 2.41
C THR A 63 19.49 -7.32 1.17
N ASN A 64 18.35 -6.74 0.74
CA ASN A 64 17.44 -7.33 -0.27
C ASN A 64 16.99 -8.77 0.05
N ASP A 65 17.22 -9.26 1.28
CA ASP A 65 16.85 -10.63 1.70
C ASP A 65 15.33 -10.80 1.86
N TYR A 66 14.63 -9.68 2.06
CA TYR A 66 13.20 -9.64 2.33
C TYR A 66 12.52 -8.53 1.54
N VAL A 67 11.25 -8.77 1.24
CA VAL A 67 10.34 -7.71 0.80
C VAL A 67 9.39 -7.37 1.93
N VAL A 68 9.14 -6.07 2.09
CA VAL A 68 8.19 -5.54 3.06
C VAL A 68 7.02 -4.92 2.30
N GLY A 69 5.80 -5.30 2.66
CA GLY A 69 4.57 -4.64 2.23
C GLY A 69 3.68 -4.25 3.40
N ILE A 70 2.77 -3.31 3.19
CA ILE A 70 1.77 -2.90 4.18
C ILE A 70 0.42 -3.41 3.75
N ASN A 71 -0.26 -4.07 4.69
CA ASN A 71 -1.62 -4.51 4.46
C ASN A 71 -2.63 -3.40 4.76
N SER A 72 -3.74 -3.38 4.02
CA SER A 72 -4.85 -2.48 4.30
C SER A 72 -5.54 -2.80 5.62
N ASN A 73 -5.51 -4.06 6.05
CA ASN A 73 -6.03 -4.48 7.35
C ASN A 73 -5.07 -4.06 8.48
N ALA A 74 -5.49 -3.08 9.27
CA ALA A 74 -4.75 -2.55 10.41
C ALA A 74 -5.52 -2.72 11.72
N ARG A 75 -4.79 -2.91 12.81
CA ARG A 75 -5.26 -2.85 14.19
C ARG A 75 -4.79 -1.54 14.80
N LEU A 76 -5.74 -0.83 15.37
CA LEU A 76 -5.55 0.46 15.99
C LEU A 76 -5.04 0.31 17.42
N GLU A 77 -4.59 1.42 18.01
CA GLU A 77 -4.05 1.49 19.38
C GLU A 77 -5.02 0.96 20.43
N ASN A 78 -6.32 1.19 20.21
CA ASN A 78 -7.40 0.73 21.06
C ASN A 78 -7.80 -0.74 20.81
N GLY A 79 -7.02 -1.49 20.02
CA GLY A 79 -7.24 -2.89 19.69
C GLY A 79 -8.27 -3.15 18.60
N PHE A 80 -9.00 -2.13 18.13
CA PHE A 80 -10.00 -2.26 17.08
C PHE A 80 -9.35 -2.49 15.71
N GLN A 81 -10.03 -3.24 14.86
CA GLN A 81 -9.62 -3.48 13.49
C GLN A 81 -10.24 -2.42 12.56
N ALA A 82 -9.44 -1.94 11.61
CA ALA A 82 -9.84 -1.01 10.57
C ALA A 82 -9.14 -1.37 9.25
N TYR A 83 -9.72 -0.91 8.15
CA TYR A 83 -9.17 -1.10 6.82
C TYR A 83 -8.77 0.24 6.22
N LEU A 84 -7.71 0.22 5.41
CA LEU A 84 -7.17 1.37 4.72
C LEU A 84 -7.42 1.22 3.21
N PRO A 85 -7.94 2.26 2.54
CA PRO A 85 -8.05 2.23 1.09
C PRO A 85 -6.65 2.21 0.46
N GLN A 86 -6.39 1.16 -0.32
CA GLN A 86 -5.11 0.90 -0.99
C GLN A 86 -5.38 0.34 -2.37
N LEU A 87 -4.80 0.93 -3.41
CA LEU A 87 -4.90 0.43 -4.79
C LEU A 87 -3.51 0.39 -5.43
N ASP A 88 -3.25 -0.66 -6.20
CA ASP A 88 -2.14 -0.70 -7.16
C ASP A 88 -2.68 -0.20 -8.50
N LEU A 89 -2.20 0.96 -8.93
CA LEU A 89 -2.58 1.57 -10.20
C LEU A 89 -1.59 1.04 -11.24
N ASP A 90 -2.04 0.06 -12.03
CA ASP A 90 -1.27 -0.51 -13.13
C ASP A 90 -1.07 0.55 -14.20
N TRP A 91 0.05 1.26 -14.09
CA TRP A 91 0.33 2.43 -14.90
C TRP A 91 1.69 2.31 -15.57
N ASN A 92 1.68 1.72 -16.77
CA ASN A 92 2.82 1.77 -17.67
C ASN A 92 2.90 3.19 -18.27
N ASN A 93 3.63 4.10 -17.60
CA ASN A 93 4.06 5.46 -18.01
C ASN A 93 3.61 5.93 -19.41
N SER A 94 2.90 7.05 -19.57
CA SER A 94 3.60 8.36 -19.66
C SER A 94 2.75 9.64 -19.49
N ASP A 95 1.50 9.58 -19.01
CA ASP A 95 0.64 10.77 -18.92
C ASP A 95 0.15 11.06 -17.49
N LEU A 96 0.74 12.07 -16.85
CA LEU A 96 0.37 12.52 -15.51
C LEU A 96 -1.05 13.12 -15.46
N GLU A 97 -1.56 13.71 -16.54
CA GLU A 97 -2.91 14.29 -16.58
C GLU A 97 -3.96 13.20 -16.40
N SER A 98 -3.74 12.05 -17.04
CA SER A 98 -4.61 10.89 -16.88
C SER A 98 -4.50 10.20 -15.51
N LEU A 99 -3.35 10.32 -14.82
CA LEU A 99 -3.21 9.89 -13.43
C LEU A 99 -4.05 10.78 -12.51
N ASP A 100 -3.98 12.10 -12.67
CA ASP A 100 -4.77 13.04 -11.87
C ASP A 100 -6.27 12.76 -12.03
N LYS A 101 -6.75 12.56 -13.27
CA LYS A 101 -8.14 12.17 -13.52
C LYS A 101 -8.51 10.84 -12.86
N THR A 102 -7.62 9.86 -12.90
CA THR A 102 -7.84 8.55 -12.24
C THR A 102 -7.95 8.71 -10.73
N ILE A 103 -7.11 9.57 -10.14
CA ILE A 103 -7.17 9.88 -8.71
C ILE A 103 -8.49 10.56 -8.37
N GLU A 104 -8.96 11.52 -9.17
CA GLU A 104 -10.26 12.17 -9.01
C GLU A 104 -11.41 11.14 -9.04
N GLU A 105 -11.43 10.25 -10.03
CA GLU A 105 -12.45 9.20 -10.15
C GLU A 105 -12.45 8.24 -8.94
N ILE A 106 -11.27 7.80 -8.49
CA ILE A 106 -11.14 6.94 -7.30
C ILE A 106 -11.62 7.66 -6.04
N VAL A 107 -11.36 8.96 -5.97
CA VAL A 107 -11.72 9.78 -4.83
C VAL A 107 -13.22 9.93 -4.68
N GLU A 108 -13.95 10.02 -5.80
CA GLU A 108 -15.41 10.08 -5.81
C GLU A 108 -16.07 8.82 -5.23
N LEU A 109 -15.32 7.70 -5.12
CA LEU A 109 -15.78 6.48 -4.46
C LEU A 109 -15.90 6.64 -2.94
N PHE A 110 -15.34 7.71 -2.35
CA PHE A 110 -15.43 7.93 -0.92
C PHE A 110 -16.64 8.77 -0.53
N PRO A 111 -17.41 8.35 0.48
CA PRO A 111 -18.58 9.11 0.93
C PRO A 111 -18.22 10.41 1.64
N GLU A 112 -16.96 10.57 2.07
CA GLU A 112 -16.49 11.77 2.74
C GLU A 112 -15.09 12.12 2.25
N LYS A 113 -14.80 13.42 2.28
CA LYS A 113 -13.51 13.99 1.96
C LYS A 113 -12.39 13.36 2.78
N GLN A 114 -11.24 13.11 2.17
CA GLN A 114 -10.06 12.59 2.86
C GLN A 114 -8.75 13.08 2.23
N THR A 115 -7.64 12.82 2.92
CA THR A 115 -6.34 12.95 2.30
C THR A 115 -6.01 11.67 1.54
N VAL A 116 -5.43 11.82 0.36
CA VAL A 116 -4.86 10.72 -0.42
C VAL A 116 -3.37 10.95 -0.64
N HIS A 117 -2.65 9.85 -0.71
CA HIS A 117 -1.22 9.79 -0.86
C HIS A 117 -0.88 8.91 -2.07
N ILE A 118 -0.08 9.44 -2.99
CA ILE A 118 0.36 8.71 -4.18
C ILE A 118 1.87 8.48 -4.09
N ALA A 119 2.28 7.23 -4.30
CA ALA A 119 3.68 6.87 -4.39
C ALA A 119 3.98 6.21 -5.73
N ASP A 120 5.04 6.66 -6.39
CA ASP A 120 5.58 6.02 -7.59
C ASP A 120 6.41 4.80 -7.17
N SER A 121 6.02 3.63 -7.66
CA SER A 121 6.66 2.34 -7.38
C SER A 121 7.78 1.97 -8.36
N GLY A 122 8.00 2.78 -9.39
CA GLY A 122 8.88 2.53 -10.53
C GLY A 122 8.22 1.74 -11.67
N GLN A 123 7.07 1.10 -11.44
CA GLN A 123 6.32 0.33 -12.45
C GLN A 123 4.83 0.74 -12.52
N GLY A 124 4.43 1.76 -11.77
CA GLY A 124 3.04 2.16 -11.58
C GLY A 124 2.91 2.97 -10.30
N TYR A 125 1.69 3.28 -9.89
CA TYR A 125 1.43 4.12 -8.74
C TYR A 125 0.68 3.38 -7.64
N HIS A 126 1.09 3.62 -6.41
CA HIS A 126 0.38 3.15 -5.24
C HIS A 126 -0.51 4.26 -4.69
N PHE A 127 -1.80 3.99 -4.60
CA PHE A 127 -2.77 4.86 -3.96
C PHE A 127 -2.95 4.48 -2.48
N TYR A 128 -2.92 5.48 -1.60
CA TYR A 128 -3.16 5.32 -0.16
C TYR A 128 -4.13 6.40 0.34
N GLY A 129 -5.37 6.04 0.64
CA GLY A 129 -6.28 6.96 1.32
C GLY A 129 -6.12 6.87 2.85
N THR A 130 -6.33 7.98 3.56
CA THR A 130 -6.09 8.06 5.01
C THR A 130 -7.30 7.69 5.86
N LYS A 131 -8.50 7.64 5.28
CA LYS A 131 -9.71 7.40 6.04
C LYS A 131 -9.90 5.91 6.33
N LYS A 132 -9.83 5.57 7.61
CA LYS A 132 -10.13 4.24 8.15
C LYS A 132 -11.57 3.84 7.84
N MET A 133 -11.77 2.58 7.47
CA MET A 133 -13.08 2.04 7.14
C MET A 133 -13.32 0.66 7.74
N SER A 134 -14.59 0.27 7.83
CA SER A 134 -14.97 -1.10 8.20
C SER A 134 -14.66 -2.06 7.05
N PHE A 135 -14.57 -3.37 7.34
CA PHE A 135 -14.39 -4.39 6.31
C PHE A 135 -15.46 -4.32 5.21
N LYS A 136 -16.73 -4.08 5.59
CA LYS A 136 -17.84 -3.92 4.65
C LYS A 136 -17.60 -2.75 3.67
N ASN A 137 -17.18 -1.61 4.20
CA ASN A 137 -16.92 -0.42 3.38
C ASN A 137 -15.66 -0.61 2.52
N TRP A 138 -14.65 -1.31 3.03
CA TRP A 138 -13.45 -1.66 2.26
C TRP A 138 -13.75 -2.59 1.10
N LYS A 139 -14.54 -3.64 1.35
CA LYS A 139 -14.97 -4.55 0.28
C LYS A 139 -15.78 -3.81 -0.79
N LYS A 140 -16.64 -2.88 -0.39
CA LYS A 140 -17.38 -2.01 -1.33
C LYS A 140 -16.42 -1.12 -2.14
N PHE A 141 -15.50 -0.43 -1.48
CA PHE A 141 -14.47 0.38 -2.13
C PHE A 141 -13.71 -0.42 -3.20
N MET A 142 -13.15 -1.58 -2.82
CA MET A 142 -12.41 -2.45 -3.74
C MET A 142 -13.26 -2.91 -4.94
N TRP A 143 -14.53 -3.23 -4.70
CA TRP A 143 -15.45 -3.64 -5.77
C TRP A 143 -15.76 -2.49 -6.73
N ASP A 144 -16.03 -1.30 -6.21
CA ASP A 144 -16.34 -0.13 -7.02
C ASP A 144 -15.12 0.32 -7.85
N SER A 145 -13.91 0.18 -7.29
CA SER A 145 -12.64 0.48 -7.97
C SER A 145 -12.36 -0.39 -9.19
N LYS A 146 -13.07 -1.51 -9.40
CA LYS A 146 -12.93 -2.31 -10.64
C LYS A 146 -13.21 -1.51 -11.92
N ASN A 147 -14.01 -0.45 -11.82
CA ASN A 147 -14.34 0.42 -12.95
C ASN A 147 -13.29 1.50 -13.21
N SER A 148 -12.26 1.62 -12.35
CA SER A 148 -11.17 2.57 -12.49
C SER A 148 -9.94 1.91 -13.14
N PRO A 149 -8.98 2.69 -13.66
CA PRO A 149 -7.68 2.22 -14.15
C PRO A 149 -6.78 1.67 -13.01
N VAL A 150 -7.17 0.53 -12.45
CA VAL A 150 -6.47 -0.19 -11.37
C VAL A 150 -6.06 -1.58 -11.84
N ASP A 151 -5.03 -2.14 -11.22
CA ASP A 151 -4.65 -3.55 -11.43
C ASP A 151 -5.82 -4.46 -11.00
N GLN A 152 -6.46 -5.12 -11.97
CA GLN A 152 -7.62 -5.97 -11.70
C GLN A 152 -7.22 -7.24 -10.93
N ASP A 153 -6.03 -7.80 -11.20
CA ASP A 153 -5.53 -8.98 -10.48
C ASP A 153 -5.27 -8.63 -9.02
N PHE A 154 -4.77 -7.41 -8.76
CA PHE A 154 -4.63 -6.89 -7.41
C PHE A 154 -5.99 -6.79 -6.69
N ILE A 155 -7.03 -6.23 -7.33
CA ILE A 155 -8.36 -6.12 -6.73
C ILE A 155 -8.94 -7.50 -6.41
N GLU A 156 -8.92 -8.41 -7.38
CA GLU A 156 -9.53 -9.73 -7.25
C GLU A 156 -8.86 -10.55 -6.16
N ARG A 157 -7.53 -10.58 -6.15
CA ARG A 157 -6.78 -11.25 -5.07
C ARG A 157 -7.07 -10.61 -3.72
N SER A 158 -7.12 -9.29 -3.65
CA SER A 158 -7.37 -8.61 -2.38
C SER A 158 -8.75 -8.94 -1.83
N LEU A 159 -9.77 -8.97 -2.68
CA LEU A 159 -11.13 -9.36 -2.31
C LEU A 159 -11.22 -10.81 -1.84
N ASP A 160 -10.46 -11.73 -2.45
CA ASP A 160 -10.38 -13.15 -2.08
C ASP A 160 -9.73 -13.34 -0.70
N ILE A 161 -8.57 -12.71 -0.46
CA ILE A 161 -7.84 -12.85 0.82
C ILE A 161 -8.40 -11.98 1.95
N GLY A 162 -9.27 -11.02 1.64
CA GLY A 162 -9.94 -10.14 2.61
C GLY A 162 -9.10 -8.96 3.09
N TYR A 163 -8.00 -8.64 2.40
CA TYR A 163 -7.18 -7.45 2.58
C TYR A 163 -6.35 -7.22 1.32
N SER A 164 -5.72 -6.06 1.20
CA SER A 164 -4.77 -5.74 0.12
C SER A 164 -3.38 -5.50 0.71
N THR A 165 -2.33 -5.66 -0.08
CA THR A 165 -0.94 -5.42 0.35
C THR A 165 -0.19 -4.64 -0.71
N LEU A 166 0.35 -3.48 -0.35
CA LEU A 166 1.24 -2.70 -1.23
C LEU A 166 2.68 -2.79 -0.74
N ARG A 167 3.60 -3.03 -1.68
CA ARG A 167 5.04 -3.21 -1.42
C ARG A 167 5.71 -1.87 -1.09
N LEU A 168 6.66 -1.86 -0.16
CA LEU A 168 7.40 -0.65 0.25
C LEU A 168 8.89 -0.66 -0.07
N THR A 169 9.46 -1.83 -0.33
CA THR A 169 10.90 -1.99 -0.49
C THR A 169 11.23 -2.47 -1.89
N SER A 170 12.42 -2.17 -2.35
CA SER A 170 13.00 -2.75 -3.56
C SER A 170 13.19 -4.27 -3.46
N GLY A 171 13.55 -4.88 -4.58
CA GLY A 171 14.05 -6.26 -4.69
C GLY A 171 14.17 -6.67 -6.15
N LYS A 172 14.51 -7.94 -6.42
CA LYS A 172 14.90 -8.38 -7.77
C LYS A 172 13.89 -8.04 -8.88
N GLY A 173 12.59 -8.24 -8.64
CA GLY A 173 11.53 -7.95 -9.62
C GLY A 173 10.98 -6.51 -9.61
N LYS A 174 11.21 -5.75 -8.53
CA LYS A 174 10.84 -4.32 -8.41
C LYS A 174 12.05 -3.57 -7.80
N PRO A 175 12.99 -3.07 -8.62
CA PRO A 175 14.28 -2.57 -8.12
C PRO A 175 14.16 -1.26 -7.34
N GLN A 176 13.01 -0.60 -7.38
CA GLN A 176 12.76 0.68 -6.73
C GLN A 176 11.81 0.52 -5.55
N SER A 177 12.22 1.07 -4.40
CA SER A 177 11.30 1.32 -3.29
C SER A 177 10.37 2.47 -3.67
N PRO A 178 9.06 2.38 -3.41
CA PRO A 178 8.16 3.47 -3.75
C PRO A 178 8.53 4.77 -3.05
N PHE A 179 8.38 5.88 -3.77
CA PHE A 179 8.63 7.22 -3.24
C PHE A 179 7.40 8.09 -3.45
N PHE A 180 7.15 8.96 -2.48
CA PHE A 180 5.98 9.81 -2.49
C PHE A 180 6.08 10.88 -3.57
N ILE A 181 5.05 11.02 -4.40
CA ILE A 181 5.02 12.03 -5.47
C ILE A 181 3.99 13.13 -5.25
N GLY A 182 2.98 12.92 -4.39
CA GLY A 182 1.93 13.91 -4.21
C GLY A 182 0.90 13.58 -3.15
N ARG A 183 0.40 14.65 -2.51
CA ARG A 183 -0.72 14.62 -1.55
C ARG A 183 -1.84 15.46 -2.11
N THR A 184 -3.06 14.91 -2.13
CA THR A 184 -4.25 15.69 -2.47
C THR A 184 -5.24 15.60 -1.30
N LEU A 185 -5.79 16.76 -0.91
CA LEU A 185 -6.99 16.81 -0.08
C LEU A 185 -8.17 16.82 -1.03
N VAL A 186 -9.06 15.87 -0.85
CA VAL A 186 -10.16 15.61 -1.77
C VAL A 186 -11.44 15.54 -1.00
#